data_AF-A0A820PX22-F1
#
_entry.id   AF-A0A820PX22-F1
#
_cell.length_a   1.000
_cell.length_b   1.000
_cell.length_c   1.000
_cell.angle_alpha   90.00
_cell.angle_beta   90.00
_cell.angle_gamma   90.00
#
_symmetry.space_group_name_H-M   'P 1'
#
loop_
_entity.id
_entity.type
_entity.pdbx_description
1 polymer ?
#
loop_
_entity_poly.entity_id
_entity_poly.type
_entity_poly.pdbx_seq_one_letter_code
_entity_poly.pdbx_strand_id
1 'polypeptide(L)'
;VTSPTNEYIPGQQTDDELTIGLERLIELAKLFQLHNLRKRLDTIKQSRQKSSTNTYDESIGQIKQRYHYTREALPDLHDVTIISEDGKKISCHKCILTSRLDYFRHM
;
A
#
# COMPACT_ATOMS: atom_id res chain seq x y z
N VAL A 1 13.53 -35.19 25.51
CA VAL A 1 13.62 -34.26 24.37
C VAL A 1 12.62 -33.16 24.63
N THR A 2 13.07 -32.08 25.26
CA THR A 2 12.24 -30.93 25.64
C THR A 2 11.92 -30.11 24.41
N SER A 3 10.63 -29.91 24.14
CA SER A 3 10.12 -29.04 23.07
C SER A 3 10.74 -27.65 23.16
N PRO A 4 11.03 -26.99 22.03
CA PRO A 4 11.60 -25.64 22.05
C PRO A 4 10.57 -24.69 22.65
N THR A 5 10.93 -24.08 23.77
CA THR A 5 10.17 -23.00 24.41
C THR A 5 10.11 -21.85 23.42
N ASN A 6 8.92 -21.51 22.94
CA ASN A 6 8.69 -20.40 22.04
C ASN A 6 8.94 -19.10 22.82
N GLU A 7 10.17 -18.57 22.74
CA GLU A 7 10.55 -17.33 23.41
C GLU A 7 9.75 -16.16 22.80
N TYR A 8 8.96 -15.48 23.65
CA TYR A 8 8.22 -14.29 23.28
C TYR A 8 9.20 -13.13 23.02
N ILE A 9 9.30 -12.69 21.76
CA ILE A 9 10.09 -11.51 21.36
C ILE A 9 9.15 -10.28 21.34
N PRO A 10 9.42 -9.23 22.13
CA PRO A 10 8.60 -8.02 22.16
C PRO A 10 8.53 -7.37 20.77
N GLY A 11 7.30 -7.18 20.26
CA GLY A 11 7.03 -6.58 18.94
C GLY A 11 6.81 -7.61 17.81
N GLN A 12 6.94 -8.91 18.08
CA GLN A 12 6.62 -9.95 17.12
C GLN A 12 5.12 -10.26 17.17
N GLN A 13 4.41 -9.90 16.08
CA GLN A 13 2.98 -10.18 15.96
C GLN A 13 2.74 -11.68 15.95
N THR A 14 1.71 -12.13 16.68
CA THR A 14 1.33 -13.54 16.69
C THR A 14 0.75 -13.96 15.34
N ASP A 15 0.87 -15.24 14.99
CA ASP A 15 0.30 -15.76 13.73
C ASP A 15 -1.22 -15.55 13.63
N ASP A 16 -1.91 -15.52 14.78
CA ASP A 16 -3.34 -15.22 14.87
C ASP A 16 -3.65 -13.76 14.51
N GLU A 17 -2.89 -12.80 15.03
CA GLU A 17 -3.03 -11.38 14.69
C GLU A 17 -2.79 -11.13 13.20
N LEU A 18 -1.77 -11.79 12.64
CA LEU A 18 -1.44 -11.68 11.22
C LEU A 18 -2.52 -12.30 10.33
N THR A 19 -3.19 -13.36 10.79
CA THR A 19 -4.31 -13.98 10.08
C THR A 19 -5.54 -13.07 10.10
N ILE A 20 -5.87 -12.48 11.25
CA ILE A 20 -6.96 -11.50 11.37
C ILE A 20 -6.70 -10.28 10.47
N GLY A 21 -5.47 -9.76 10.45
CA GLY A 21 -5.09 -8.64 9.58
C GLY A 21 -5.27 -8.96 8.10
N LEU A 22 -4.86 -10.17 7.68
CA LEU A 22 -5.01 -10.62 6.29
C LEU A 22 -6.48 -10.73 5.88
N GLU A 23 -7.34 -11.28 6.73
CA GLU A 23 -8.77 -11.40 6.44
C GLU A 23 -9.44 -10.02 6.28
N ARG A 24 -9.13 -9.09 7.18
CA ARG A 24 -9.64 -7.70 7.07
C ARG A 24 -9.20 -7.06 5.76
N LEU A 25 -7.94 -7.24 5.36
CA LEU A 25 -7.43 -6.66 4.13
C LEU A 25 -8.08 -7.27 2.87
N ILE A 26 -8.41 -8.56 2.90
CA ILE A 26 -9.18 -9.22 1.84
C ILE A 26 -10.59 -8.63 1.72
N GLU A 27 -11.28 -8.43 2.85
CA GLU A 27 -12.62 -7.82 2.86
C GLU A 27 -12.60 -6.38 2.35
N LEU A 28 -11.60 -5.58 2.75
CA LEU A 28 -11.41 -4.23 2.20
C LEU A 28 -11.15 -4.27 0.69
N ALA A 29 -10.31 -5.19 0.21
CA ALA A 29 -10.05 -5.32 -1.22
C ALA A 29 -11.31 -5.72 -2.01
N LYS A 30 -12.24 -6.49 -1.42
CA LYS A 30 -13.55 -6.78 -2.01
C LYS A 30 -14.43 -5.53 -2.03
N LEU A 31 -14.53 -4.81 -0.91
CA LEU A 31 -15.35 -3.60 -0.76
C LEU A 31 -14.95 -2.52 -1.78
N PHE A 32 -13.65 -2.30 -1.95
CA PHE A 32 -13.10 -1.33 -2.89
C PHE A 32 -12.92 -1.88 -4.32
N GLN A 33 -13.36 -3.12 -4.59
CA GLN A 33 -13.27 -3.77 -5.91
C GLN A 33 -11.83 -3.83 -6.48
N LEU A 34 -10.84 -3.97 -5.59
CA LEU A 34 -9.43 -4.04 -5.94
C LEU A 34 -9.05 -5.48 -6.33
N HIS A 35 -9.53 -5.96 -7.48
CA HIS A 35 -9.41 -7.35 -7.93
C HIS A 35 -7.98 -7.91 -7.88
N ASN A 36 -7.00 -7.13 -8.35
CA ASN A 36 -5.60 -7.53 -8.36
C ASN A 36 -5.03 -7.67 -6.96
N LEU A 37 -5.39 -6.76 -6.05
CA LEU A 37 -4.98 -6.82 -4.65
C LEU A 37 -5.60 -8.05 -3.97
N ARG A 38 -6.92 -8.23 -4.10
CA ARG A 38 -7.63 -9.40 -3.55
C ARG A 38 -7.00 -10.72 -4.01
N LYS A 39 -6.77 -10.87 -5.31
CA LYS A 39 -6.15 -12.09 -5.88
C LYS A 39 -4.81 -12.41 -5.23
N ARG A 40 -3.97 -11.40 -5.00
CA ARG A 40 -2.66 -11.57 -4.35
C ARG A 40 -2.79 -11.95 -2.89
N LEU A 41 -3.74 -11.33 -2.17
CA LEU A 41 -4.00 -11.64 -0.76
C LEU A 41 -4.55 -13.06 -0.60
N ASP A 42 -5.43 -13.51 -1.49
CA ASP A 42 -5.93 -14.89 -1.51
C ASP A 42 -4.78 -15.90 -1.72
N THR A 43 -3.82 -15.59 -2.60
CA THR A 43 -2.61 -16.41 -2.78
C THR A 43 -1.78 -16.49 -1.49
N ILE A 44 -1.59 -15.37 -0.80
CA ILE A 44 -0.86 -15.32 0.48
C ILE A 44 -1.60 -16.11 1.57
N LYS A 45 -2.94 -16.04 1.60
CA LYS A 45 -3.76 -16.84 2.52
C LYS A 45 -3.56 -18.33 2.28
N GLN A 46 -3.57 -18.76 1.02
CA GLN A 46 -3.38 -20.15 0.63
C GLN A 46 -1.96 -20.66 0.88
N SER A 47 -0.93 -19.83 0.69
CA SER A 47 0.45 -20.22 0.96
C SER A 47 0.68 -20.47 2.46
N ARG A 48 0.14 -19.59 3.32
CA ARG A 48 0.19 -19.78 4.78
C ARG A 48 -0.51 -21.04 5.26
N GLN A 49 -1.62 -21.41 4.62
CA GLN A 49 -2.33 -22.66 4.93
C GLN A 49 -1.58 -23.92 4.44
N LYS A 50 -0.64 -23.79 3.49
CA LYS A 50 0.13 -24.89 2.92
C LYS A 50 1.53 -25.06 3.52
N SER A 51 2.04 -24.09 4.26
CA SER A 51 3.37 -24.15 4.89
C SER A 51 3.39 -25.03 6.14
N SER A 52 3.29 -26.35 5.92
CA SER A 52 3.91 -27.38 6.77
C SER A 52 5.18 -27.97 6.10
N THR A 53 5.61 -27.42 4.96
CA THR A 53 6.86 -27.80 4.29
C THR A 53 7.56 -26.56 3.73
N ASN A 54 8.82 -26.37 4.15
CA ASN A 54 9.70 -25.27 3.77
C ASN A 54 9.90 -25.16 2.24
N THR A 55 9.34 -24.12 1.65
CA THR A 55 9.89 -23.47 0.45
C THR A 55 9.50 -21.99 0.50
N TYR A 56 10.41 -21.17 1.00
CA TYR A 56 10.37 -19.71 0.86
C TYR A 56 10.66 -19.41 -0.61
N ASP A 57 9.62 -19.39 -1.44
CA ASP A 57 9.71 -18.93 -2.82
C ASP A 57 9.80 -17.39 -2.81
N GLU A 58 10.97 -16.90 -3.25
CA GLU A 58 11.43 -15.50 -3.31
C GLU A 58 10.63 -14.61 -4.28
N SER A 59 9.37 -14.92 -4.56
CA SER A 59 8.56 -14.15 -5.49
C SER A 59 7.18 -13.79 -4.92
N ILE A 60 7.16 -13.12 -3.77
CA ILE A 60 6.11 -12.09 -3.54
C ILE A 60 6.35 -11.04 -4.62
N GLY A 61 5.77 -11.29 -5.79
CA GLY A 61 6.23 -10.79 -7.08
C GLY A 61 6.63 -9.33 -7.04
N GLN A 62 7.84 -9.05 -7.54
CA GLN A 62 8.34 -7.70 -7.75
C GLN A 62 7.23 -6.86 -8.36
N ILE A 63 6.72 -5.91 -7.57
CA ILE A 63 5.69 -4.98 -7.99
C ILE A 63 6.40 -3.99 -8.91
N LYS A 64 6.55 -4.34 -10.19
CA LYS A 64 6.97 -3.40 -11.22
C LYS A 64 5.78 -2.51 -11.59
N GLN A 65 5.17 -1.87 -10.60
CA GLN A 65 4.15 -0.85 -10.83
C GLN A 65 4.89 0.44 -11.17
N ARG A 66 5.04 0.71 -12.46
CA ARG A 66 5.26 2.08 -12.93
C ARG A 66 3.92 2.78 -12.87
N TYR A 67 3.55 3.29 -11.69
CA TYR A 67 2.49 4.29 -11.62
C TYR A 67 2.98 5.51 -12.39
N HIS A 68 2.46 5.70 -13.59
CA HIS A 68 2.79 6.85 -14.42
C HIS A 68 1.89 8.00 -13.99
N TYR A 69 2.41 8.86 -13.12
CA TYR A 69 1.73 10.08 -12.71
C TYR A 69 2.12 11.21 -13.66
N THR A 70 1.15 11.79 -14.37
CA THR A 70 1.33 13.07 -15.07
C THR A 70 0.73 14.18 -14.22
N ARG A 71 1.34 15.37 -14.26
CA ARG A 71 0.84 16.54 -13.52
C ARG A 71 -0.58 16.91 -13.94
N GLU A 72 -0.88 16.67 -15.20
CA GLU A 72 -2.15 16.99 -15.85
C GLU A 72 -3.18 15.85 -15.71
N ALA A 73 -2.81 14.73 -15.05
CA ALA A 73 -3.77 13.65 -14.80
C ALA A 73 -4.85 14.12 -13.81
N LEU A 74 -6.07 13.64 -14.02
CA LEU A 74 -7.22 13.87 -13.11
C LEU A 74 -7.45 15.37 -12.83
N PRO A 75 -7.75 16.17 -13.87
CA PRO A 75 -7.99 17.60 -13.71
C PRO A 75 -9.19 17.91 -12.81
N ASP A 76 -10.14 16.99 -12.71
CA ASP A 76 -11.30 17.10 -11.82
C ASP A 76 -10.93 17.07 -10.34
N LEU A 77 -9.71 16.63 -10.01
CA LEU A 77 -9.18 16.59 -8.64
C LEU A 77 -8.25 17.76 -8.32
N HIS A 78 -8.15 18.77 -9.19
CA HIS A 78 -7.42 19.99 -8.86
C HIS A 78 -8.07 20.70 -7.68
N ASP A 79 -7.31 20.89 -6.61
CA ASP A 79 -7.74 21.47 -5.35
C ASP A 79 -7.02 22.80 -5.03
N VAL A 80 -5.98 23.14 -5.80
CA VAL A 80 -5.22 24.39 -5.68
C VAL A 80 -5.05 25.04 -7.05
N THR A 81 -5.08 26.38 -7.07
CA THR A 81 -4.71 27.19 -8.23
C THR A 81 -3.62 28.17 -7.84
N ILE A 82 -2.49 28.11 -8.53
CA ILE A 82 -1.41 29.09 -8.39
C ILE A 82 -1.61 30.16 -9.45
N ILE A 83 -1.55 31.43 -9.02
CA ILE A 83 -1.65 32.59 -9.90
C ILE A 83 -0.28 33.29 -9.85
N SER A 84 0.38 33.39 -10.99
CA SER A 84 1.63 34.14 -11.10
C SER A 84 1.36 35.64 -11.19
N GLU A 85 2.40 36.44 -10.96
CA GLU A 85 2.31 37.90 -11.01
C GLU A 85 1.85 38.42 -12.38
N ASP A 86 2.19 37.72 -13.47
CA ASP A 86 1.72 38.00 -14.84
C ASP A 86 0.27 37.53 -15.10
N GLY A 87 -0.44 37.04 -14.08
CA GLY A 87 -1.85 36.66 -14.13
C GLY A 87 -2.13 35.26 -14.68
N LYS A 88 -1.10 34.47 -15.04
CA LYS A 88 -1.31 33.08 -15.50
C LYS A 88 -1.80 32.20 -14.35
N LYS A 89 -2.74 31.30 -14.65
CA LYS A 89 -3.35 30.39 -13.68
C LYS A 89 -2.89 28.96 -13.95
N ILE A 90 -2.44 28.28 -12.90
CA ILE A 90 -2.00 26.88 -12.95
C ILE A 90 -2.84 26.09 -11.94
N SER A 91 -3.77 25.29 -12.44
CA SER A 91 -4.52 24.32 -11.63
C SER A 91 -3.62 23.12 -11.32
N CYS A 92 -3.63 22.68 -10.07
CA CYS A 92 -2.71 21.66 -9.58
C CYS A 92 -3.27 20.92 -8.36
N HIS A 93 -2.58 19.85 -7.98
CA HIS A 93 -2.92 19.02 -6.82
C HIS A 93 -2.01 19.36 -5.63
N LYS A 94 -2.59 19.76 -4.50
CA LYS A 94 -1.87 20.14 -3.28
C LYS A 94 -0.97 19.01 -2.80
N CYS A 95 -1.45 17.77 -2.82
CA CYS A 95 -0.68 16.59 -2.39
C CYS A 95 0.61 16.37 -3.20
N ILE A 96 0.63 16.74 -4.48
CA ILE A 96 1.82 16.68 -5.32
C ILE A 96 2.78 17.82 -5.00
N LEU A 97 2.26 19.03 -4.80
CA LEU A 97 3.08 20.18 -4.43
C LEU A 97 3.78 19.95 -3.08
N THR A 98 3.04 19.53 -2.05
CA THR A 98 3.57 19.30 -0.70
C THR A 98 4.55 18.13 -0.61
N SER A 99 4.45 17.16 -1.53
CA SER A 99 5.38 16.01 -1.56
C SER A 99 6.68 16.31 -2.29
N ARG A 100 6.71 17.34 -3.16
CA ARG A 100 7.89 17.70 -3.96
C ARG A 100 8.64 18.91 -3.44
N LEU A 101 7.97 19.83 -2.73
CA LEU A 101 8.53 21.10 -2.30
C LEU A 101 8.03 21.47 -0.90
N ASP A 102 8.96 21.68 0.04
CA ASP A 102 8.62 22.02 1.44
C ASP A 102 7.92 23.36 1.61
N TYR A 103 8.11 24.28 0.65
CA TYR A 103 7.41 25.56 0.62
C TYR A 103 5.88 25.37 0.71
N PHE A 104 5.32 24.47 -0.11
CA PHE A 104 3.88 24.22 -0.13
C PHE A 104 3.39 23.44 1.09
N ARG A 105 4.30 22.81 1.83
CA ARG A 105 3.95 22.04 3.04
C ARG A 105 3.56 22.94 4.20
N HIS A 106 4.03 24.18 4.19
CA HIS A 106 3.76 25.19 5.21
C HIS A 106 2.74 26.27 4.74
N MET A 107 2.14 26.08 3.56
CA MET A 107 1.04 26.90 3.01
C MET A 107 -0.33 26.27 3.25
#